data_AF-A0A3M8CHZ5-F1
#
_entry.id   AF-A0A3M8CHZ5-F1
#
_cell.length_a   1.000
_cell.length_b   1.000
_cell.length_c   1.000
_cell.angle_alpha   90.00
_cell.angle_beta   90.00
_cell.angle_gamma   90.00
#
_symmetry.space_group_name_H-M   'P 1'
#
loop_
_entity.id
_entity.type
_entity.pdbx_description
1 polymer ?
#
loop_
_entity_poly.entity_id
_entity_poly.type
_entity_poly.pdbx_seq_one_letter_code
_entity_poly.pdbx_strand_id
1 'polypeptide(L)'
;EELTGLLLETAANVVKKHIPEPDFAQLKEQTRKAIQHAMQLGLTGAHTEDLRDLGGLNQTYRIYDELLNEEGLGLRCNLLLYYPHLPSIRESRLRTGFGNHNLSIGAVKLFADGALGRRTAYLSTPYADDPTTSGMPIHSQEELLDIMR
;
A
#
# COMPACT_ATOMS: atom_id res chain seq x y z
N GLU A 1 -28.10 24.71 -3.45
CA GLU A 1 -26.68 24.35 -3.30
C GLU A 1 -25.97 24.56 -4.62
N GLU A 2 -24.77 25.14 -4.62
CA GLU A 2 -23.98 25.42 -5.82
C GLU A 2 -23.22 24.15 -6.23
N LEU A 3 -23.27 23.77 -7.53
CA LEU A 3 -22.56 22.60 -8.04
C LEU A 3 -21.08 22.93 -8.22
N THR A 4 -20.24 22.55 -7.27
CA THR A 4 -18.79 22.84 -7.26
C THR A 4 -17.94 21.80 -7.97
N GLY A 5 -18.52 20.65 -8.35
CA GLY A 5 -17.79 19.52 -8.94
C GLY A 5 -16.95 18.71 -7.95
N LEU A 6 -17.03 18.99 -6.64
CA LEU A 6 -16.34 18.21 -5.60
C LEU A 6 -17.08 16.90 -5.30
N LEU A 7 -16.38 15.78 -5.43
CA LEU A 7 -16.87 14.46 -5.03
C LEU A 7 -16.12 14.01 -3.77
N LEU A 8 -16.83 14.01 -2.63
CA LEU A 8 -16.24 13.67 -1.34
C LEU A 8 -16.55 12.22 -0.96
N GLU A 9 -15.57 11.56 -0.35
CA GLU A 9 -15.69 10.23 0.23
C GLU A 9 -16.29 9.19 -0.74
N THR A 10 -17.41 8.58 -0.38
CA THR A 10 -18.09 7.54 -1.15
C THR A 10 -18.68 8.06 -2.46
N ALA A 11 -18.94 9.38 -2.57
CA ALA A 11 -19.42 9.97 -3.83
C ALA A 11 -18.39 9.84 -4.96
N ALA A 12 -17.08 9.86 -4.63
CA ALA A 12 -16.02 9.64 -5.61
C ALA A 12 -16.04 8.22 -6.20
N ASN A 13 -16.60 7.24 -5.49
CA ASN A 13 -16.66 5.84 -5.97
C ASN A 13 -17.54 5.70 -7.22
N VAL A 14 -18.56 6.55 -7.36
CA VAL A 14 -19.44 6.55 -8.53
C VAL A 14 -18.67 6.88 -9.81
N VAL A 15 -17.67 7.78 -9.72
CA VAL A 15 -16.82 8.13 -10.86
C VAL A 15 -15.64 7.18 -11.00
N LYS A 16 -15.02 6.76 -9.89
CA LYS A 16 -13.85 5.86 -9.91
C LYS A 16 -14.09 4.58 -10.71
N LYS A 17 -15.29 3.99 -10.62
CA LYS A 17 -15.65 2.77 -11.38
C LYS A 17 -15.63 2.94 -12.91
N HIS A 18 -15.61 4.18 -13.40
CA HIS A 18 -15.56 4.53 -14.82
C HIS A 18 -14.15 4.97 -15.26
N ILE A 19 -13.21 5.10 -14.33
CA ILE A 19 -11.80 5.36 -14.66
C ILE A 19 -11.25 4.04 -15.24
N PRO A 20 -10.69 4.05 -16.46
CA PRO A 20 -10.07 2.85 -17.02
C PRO A 20 -8.91 2.38 -16.13
N GLU A 21 -8.86 1.08 -15.88
CA GLU A 21 -7.72 0.48 -15.18
C GLU A 21 -6.46 0.63 -16.04
N PRO A 22 -5.33 1.07 -15.45
CA PRO A 22 -4.08 1.18 -16.18
C PRO A 22 -3.58 -0.21 -16.59
N ASP A 23 -3.04 -0.31 -17.80
CA ASP A 23 -2.34 -1.51 -18.23
C ASP A 23 -0.95 -1.64 -17.57
N PHE A 24 -0.30 -2.78 -17.79
CA PHE A 24 1.03 -3.06 -17.24
C PHE A 24 2.07 -2.00 -17.62
N ALA A 25 2.07 -1.51 -18.87
CA ALA A 25 3.06 -0.55 -19.34
C ALA A 25 2.85 0.82 -18.67
N GLN A 26 1.58 1.22 -18.49
CA GLN A 26 1.21 2.42 -17.76
C GLN A 26 1.62 2.34 -16.29
N LEU A 27 1.34 1.23 -15.61
CA LEU A 27 1.75 1.00 -14.22
C LEU A 27 3.28 1.02 -14.06
N LYS A 28 4.01 0.36 -14.98
CA LYS A 28 5.48 0.37 -14.98
C LYS A 28 6.03 1.79 -15.17
N GLU A 29 5.47 2.57 -16.09
CA GLU A 29 5.89 3.96 -16.32
C GLU A 29 5.57 4.88 -15.15
N GLN A 30 4.42 4.73 -14.50
CA GLN A 30 4.08 5.46 -13.29
C GLN A 30 5.08 5.15 -12.16
N THR A 31 5.39 3.87 -11.96
CA THR A 31 6.36 3.41 -10.97
C THR A 31 7.76 3.93 -11.27
N ARG A 32 8.19 3.91 -12.54
CA ARG A 32 9.47 4.48 -13.00
C ARG A 32 9.59 5.96 -12.62
N LYS A 33 8.56 6.76 -12.89
CA LYS A 33 8.54 8.19 -12.54
C LYS A 33 8.63 8.41 -11.03
N ALA A 34 7.91 7.61 -10.24
CA ALA A 34 7.96 7.69 -8.79
C ALA A 34 9.37 7.38 -8.26
N ILE A 35 10.00 6.30 -8.76
CA ILE A 35 11.38 5.92 -8.39
C ILE A 35 12.38 7.03 -8.76
N GLN A 36 12.31 7.55 -9.99
CA GLN A 36 13.20 8.61 -10.45
C GLN A 36 13.04 9.89 -9.61
N HIS A 37 11.80 10.25 -9.29
CA HIS A 37 11.54 11.41 -8.43
C HIS A 37 12.10 11.21 -7.03
N ALA A 38 11.90 10.04 -6.42
CA ALA A 38 12.50 9.69 -5.13
C ALA A 38 14.03 9.82 -5.15
N MET A 39 14.68 9.32 -6.20
CA MET A 39 16.14 9.42 -6.36
C MET A 39 16.62 10.86 -6.55
N GLN A 40 15.88 11.70 -7.28
CA GLN A 40 16.18 13.14 -7.42
C GLN A 40 16.15 13.87 -6.07
N LEU A 41 15.33 13.40 -5.12
CA LEU A 41 15.27 13.90 -3.75
C LEU A 41 16.36 13.29 -2.83
N GLY A 42 17.27 12.47 -3.37
CA GLY A 42 18.36 11.84 -2.63
C GLY A 42 17.97 10.55 -1.89
N LEU A 43 16.78 9.99 -2.13
CA LEU A 43 16.38 8.72 -1.55
C LEU A 43 17.13 7.57 -2.25
N THR A 44 17.73 6.69 -1.45
CA THR A 44 18.50 5.54 -1.94
C THR A 44 17.83 4.20 -1.66
N GLY A 45 16.72 4.20 -0.93
CA GLY A 45 15.85 3.03 -0.80
C GLY A 45 14.51 3.35 -0.14
N ALA A 46 13.58 2.42 -0.27
CA ALA A 46 12.22 2.54 0.22
C ALA A 46 11.66 1.19 0.67
N HIS A 47 10.80 1.22 1.69
CA HIS A 47 9.87 0.13 1.98
C HIS A 47 8.51 0.55 1.40
N THR A 48 7.98 -0.22 0.45
CA THR A 48 6.78 0.18 -0.29
C THR A 48 5.64 -0.80 -0.05
N GLU A 49 4.39 -0.35 -0.17
CA GLU A 49 3.21 -1.22 -0.11
C GLU A 49 2.32 -0.88 -1.31
N ASP A 50 2.77 -1.31 -2.49
CA ASP A 50 2.14 -0.94 -3.76
C ASP A 50 1.29 -2.08 -4.34
N LEU A 51 1.25 -3.24 -3.67
CA LEU A 51 0.58 -4.44 -4.15
C LEU A 51 -0.88 -4.18 -4.52
N ARG A 52 -1.55 -3.31 -3.74
CA ARG A 52 -2.95 -2.95 -3.92
C ARG A 52 -3.20 -2.25 -5.24
N ASP A 53 -2.29 -1.37 -5.65
CA ASP A 53 -2.47 -0.45 -6.77
C ASP A 53 -1.76 -0.95 -8.04
N LEU A 54 -0.84 -1.92 -7.92
CA LEU A 54 -0.05 -2.47 -9.02
C LEU A 54 -0.53 -3.87 -9.46
N GLY A 55 -1.78 -4.22 -9.19
CA GLY A 55 -2.42 -5.46 -9.68
C GLY A 55 -1.93 -6.74 -9.02
N GLY A 56 -1.56 -6.66 -7.74
CA GLY A 56 -1.20 -7.81 -6.91
C GLY A 56 0.26 -8.25 -7.02
N LEU A 57 0.59 -9.31 -6.28
CA LEU A 57 1.96 -9.71 -5.97
C LEU A 57 2.85 -9.93 -7.20
N ASN A 58 2.40 -10.76 -8.16
CA ASN A 58 3.22 -11.13 -9.32
C ASN A 58 3.50 -9.93 -10.23
N GLN A 59 2.47 -9.11 -10.52
CA GLN A 59 2.62 -7.94 -11.37
C GLN A 59 3.48 -6.88 -10.69
N THR A 60 3.26 -6.62 -9.41
CA THR A 60 4.07 -5.68 -8.62
C THR A 60 5.53 -6.08 -8.62
N TYR A 61 5.82 -7.34 -8.28
CA TYR A 61 7.20 -7.83 -8.25
C TYR A 61 7.86 -7.70 -9.63
N ARG A 62 7.16 -8.10 -10.70
CA ARG A 62 7.66 -7.99 -12.06
C ARG A 62 7.98 -6.55 -12.46
N ILE A 63 7.11 -5.58 -12.15
CA ILE A 63 7.36 -4.16 -12.44
C ILE A 63 8.67 -3.71 -11.77
N TYR A 64 8.83 -4.01 -10.47
CA TYR A 64 10.03 -3.63 -9.73
C TYR A 64 11.28 -4.37 -10.22
N ASP A 65 11.17 -5.64 -10.58
CA ASP A 65 12.29 -6.44 -11.08
C ASP A 65 12.81 -5.88 -12.41
N GLU A 66 11.91 -5.60 -13.36
CA GLU A 66 12.27 -4.98 -14.64
C GLU A 66 12.89 -3.57 -14.43
N LEU A 67 12.36 -2.77 -13.51
CA LEU A 67 12.86 -1.40 -13.28
C LEU A 67 14.20 -1.36 -12.52
N LEU A 68 14.37 -2.16 -11.47
CA LEU A 68 15.52 -2.07 -10.58
C LEU A 68 16.68 -2.98 -11.03
N ASN A 69 16.37 -4.13 -11.63
CA ASN A 69 17.38 -5.13 -12.01
C ASN A 69 17.69 -5.12 -13.50
N GLU A 70 16.69 -5.02 -14.38
CA GLU A 70 16.93 -4.99 -15.83
C GLU A 70 17.31 -3.59 -16.33
N GLU A 71 16.54 -2.57 -15.96
CA GLU A 71 16.80 -1.17 -16.33
C GLU A 71 17.84 -0.50 -15.41
N GLY A 72 18.13 -1.09 -14.26
CA GLY A 72 19.20 -0.63 -13.36
C GLY A 72 18.91 0.69 -12.65
N LEU A 73 17.64 1.02 -12.37
CA LEU A 73 17.32 2.17 -11.53
C LEU A 73 17.91 1.98 -10.12
N GLY A 74 18.62 2.98 -9.62
CA GLY A 74 19.47 2.87 -8.42
C GLY A 74 18.76 2.87 -7.07
N LEU A 75 17.43 2.75 -7.02
CA LEU A 75 16.67 2.70 -5.76
C LEU A 75 16.60 1.27 -5.24
N ARG A 76 16.87 1.06 -3.95
CA ARG A 76 16.67 -0.25 -3.30
C ARG A 76 15.26 -0.35 -2.71
N CYS A 77 14.48 -1.33 -3.12
CA CYS A 77 13.11 -1.50 -2.64
C CYS A 77 12.93 -2.76 -1.80
N ASN A 78 12.23 -2.61 -0.68
CA ASN A 78 11.69 -3.69 0.13
C ASN A 78 10.16 -3.67 0.00
N LEU A 79 9.59 -4.66 -0.71
CA LEU A 79 8.16 -4.72 -1.00
C LEU A 79 7.41 -5.35 0.17
N LEU A 80 6.69 -4.52 0.91
CA LEU A 80 5.76 -4.97 1.95
C LEU A 80 4.54 -5.62 1.32
N LEU A 81 4.05 -6.66 1.97
CA LEU A 81 2.95 -7.47 1.49
C LEU A 81 1.66 -7.11 2.23
N TYR A 82 0.63 -6.66 1.51
CA TYR A 82 -0.64 -6.34 2.16
C TYR A 82 -1.36 -7.61 2.64
N TYR A 83 -1.76 -7.61 3.91
CA TYR A 83 -2.26 -8.82 4.60
C TYR A 83 -3.42 -9.56 3.91
N PRO A 84 -4.35 -8.93 3.17
CA PRO A 84 -5.41 -9.68 2.48
C PRO A 84 -4.89 -10.60 1.38
N HIS A 85 -3.65 -10.39 0.91
CA HIS A 85 -2.97 -11.29 -0.02
C HIS A 85 -2.24 -12.44 0.68
N LEU A 86 -2.32 -12.57 2.02
CA LEU A 86 -1.67 -13.65 2.77
C LEU A 86 -1.93 -15.05 2.21
N PRO A 87 -3.15 -15.44 1.80
CA PRO A 87 -3.37 -16.75 1.17
C PRO A 87 -2.51 -16.96 -0.07
N SER A 88 -2.52 -16.00 -1.01
CA SER A 88 -1.70 -16.06 -2.24
C SER A 88 -0.20 -16.05 -1.93
N ILE A 89 0.23 -15.35 -0.88
CA ILE A 89 1.62 -15.32 -0.43
C ILE A 89 2.04 -16.68 0.15
N ARG A 90 1.19 -17.31 0.96
CA ARG A 90 1.42 -18.64 1.55
C ARG A 90 1.61 -19.70 0.47
N GLU A 91 0.81 -19.63 -0.59
CA GLU A 91 0.91 -20.50 -1.77
C GLU A 91 2.11 -20.18 -2.67
N SER A 92 2.57 -18.92 -2.66
CA SER A 92 3.77 -18.51 -3.40
C SER A 92 5.05 -19.06 -2.75
N ARG A 93 6.17 -19.02 -3.50
CA ARG A 93 7.51 -19.27 -2.96
C ARG A 93 8.15 -18.02 -2.35
N LEU A 94 7.45 -16.89 -2.36
CA LEU A 94 7.96 -15.62 -1.87
C LEU A 94 7.94 -15.62 -0.34
N ARG A 95 9.08 -15.29 0.25
CA ARG A 95 9.28 -15.19 1.70
C ARG A 95 10.05 -13.92 1.97
N THR A 96 10.00 -13.42 3.21
CA THR A 96 10.83 -12.27 3.60
C THR A 96 12.30 -12.52 3.25
N GLY A 97 12.93 -11.55 2.60
CA GLY A 97 14.30 -11.64 2.09
C GLY A 97 14.43 -12.29 0.70
N PHE A 98 13.35 -12.81 0.11
CA PHE A 98 13.37 -13.25 -1.29
C PHE A 98 13.71 -12.07 -2.21
N GLY A 99 14.59 -12.28 -3.19
CA GLY A 99 15.04 -11.27 -4.14
C GLY A 99 16.56 -11.13 -4.13
N ASN A 100 17.04 -9.89 -4.21
CA ASN A 100 18.46 -9.53 -4.27
C ASN A 100 18.73 -8.20 -3.53
N HIS A 101 19.90 -7.59 -3.78
CA HIS A 101 20.31 -6.34 -3.15
C HIS A 101 19.41 -5.13 -3.48
N ASN A 102 18.88 -5.09 -4.71
CA ASN A 102 18.08 -3.97 -5.21
C ASN A 102 16.61 -4.15 -4.90
N LEU A 103 16.11 -5.39 -4.91
CA LEU A 103 14.70 -5.70 -4.73
C LEU A 103 14.56 -6.88 -3.77
N SER A 104 13.81 -6.70 -2.68
CA SER A 104 13.51 -7.77 -1.73
C SER A 104 12.06 -7.78 -1.30
N ILE A 105 11.52 -8.95 -0.96
CA ILE A 105 10.23 -9.09 -0.28
C ILE A 105 10.40 -8.79 1.21
N GLY A 106 9.54 -7.92 1.72
CA GLY A 106 9.54 -7.39 3.07
C GLY A 106 8.61 -8.10 4.05
N ALA A 107 8.18 -7.33 5.05
CA ALA A 107 7.20 -7.75 6.04
C ALA A 107 5.76 -7.72 5.48
N VAL A 108 4.85 -8.37 6.18
CA VAL A 108 3.41 -8.23 5.94
C VAL A 108 2.93 -6.95 6.61
N LYS A 109 2.22 -6.12 5.86
CA LYS A 109 1.61 -4.87 6.30
C LYS A 109 0.11 -5.06 6.53
N LEU A 110 -0.35 -4.60 7.68
CA LEU A 110 -1.76 -4.53 8.06
C LEU A 110 -2.07 -3.19 8.72
N PHE A 111 -3.35 -2.89 8.91
CA PHE A 111 -3.83 -1.71 9.63
C PHE A 111 -4.59 -2.16 10.88
N ALA A 112 -4.21 -1.67 12.05
CA ALA A 112 -4.91 -1.98 13.29
C ALA A 112 -6.13 -1.06 13.49
N ASP A 113 -6.02 0.19 13.06
CA ASP A 113 -6.98 1.26 13.23
C ASP A 113 -6.84 2.33 12.12
N GLY A 114 -7.60 3.41 12.24
CA GLY A 114 -7.61 4.52 11.28
C GLY A 114 -6.63 5.64 11.59
N ALA A 115 -7.08 6.88 11.39
CA ALA A 115 -6.25 8.08 11.55
C ALA A 115 -6.88 9.08 12.52
N LEU A 116 -6.04 9.87 13.18
CA LEU A 116 -6.48 10.90 14.13
C LEU A 116 -7.38 11.96 13.47
N GLY A 117 -7.05 12.40 12.24
CA GLY A 117 -7.74 13.50 11.58
C GLY A 117 -9.22 13.25 11.27
N ARG A 118 -9.63 11.97 11.17
CA ARG A 118 -11.05 11.58 11.04
C ARG A 118 -11.60 10.92 12.30
N ARG A 119 -10.85 10.96 13.41
CA ARG A 119 -11.16 10.29 14.68
C ARG A 119 -11.43 8.79 14.54
N THR A 120 -10.66 8.13 13.67
CA THR A 120 -10.76 6.67 13.45
C THR A 120 -9.59 5.89 14.02
N ALA A 121 -8.50 6.56 14.44
CA ALA A 121 -7.45 5.89 15.23
C ALA A 121 -8.01 5.49 16.61
N TYR A 122 -7.68 4.28 17.07
CA TYR A 122 -8.30 3.63 18.22
C TYR A 122 -7.51 3.90 19.50
N LEU A 123 -8.06 4.77 20.35
CA LEU A 123 -7.42 5.28 21.56
C LEU A 123 -7.87 4.52 22.81
N SER A 124 -7.03 4.54 23.85
CA SER A 124 -7.36 3.96 25.15
C SER A 124 -8.40 4.78 25.93
N THR A 125 -8.60 6.04 25.57
CA THR A 125 -9.60 6.96 26.12
C THR A 125 -10.26 7.76 25.00
N PRO A 126 -11.45 8.35 25.22
CA PRO A 126 -12.09 9.17 24.20
C PRO A 126 -11.22 10.32 23.70
N TYR A 127 -11.50 10.77 22.47
CA TYR A 127 -10.82 11.93 21.91
C TYR A 127 -11.08 13.17 22.76
N ALA A 128 -10.05 14.00 22.94
CA ALA A 128 -10.16 15.22 23.76
C ALA A 128 -11.13 16.25 23.15
N ASP A 129 -11.22 16.27 21.82
CA ASP A 129 -12.10 17.15 21.05
C ASP A 129 -13.42 16.50 20.63
N ASP A 130 -13.61 15.21 20.94
CA ASP A 130 -14.86 14.48 20.77
C ASP A 130 -14.98 13.34 21.79
N PRO A 131 -15.54 13.62 22.98
CA PRO A 131 -15.68 12.62 24.04
C PRO A 131 -16.63 11.46 23.71
N THR A 132 -17.35 11.51 22.59
CA THR A 132 -18.32 10.47 22.21
C THR A 132 -17.69 9.27 21.51
N THR A 133 -16.42 9.40 21.09
CA THR A 133 -15.70 8.35 20.35
C THR A 133 -14.30 8.15 20.91
N SER A 134 -13.84 6.90 20.91
CA SER A 134 -12.42 6.51 21.10
C SER A 134 -11.80 6.00 19.80
N GLY A 135 -12.46 6.23 18.66
CA GLY A 135 -12.07 5.69 17.35
C GLY A 135 -12.64 4.31 17.06
N MET A 136 -12.08 3.65 16.04
CA MET A 136 -12.62 2.40 15.51
C MET A 136 -11.47 1.43 15.17
N PRO A 137 -11.39 0.27 15.83
CA PRO A 137 -10.45 -0.76 15.43
C PRO A 137 -10.87 -1.34 14.08
N ILE A 138 -9.91 -1.64 13.21
CA ILE A 138 -10.14 -2.33 11.93
C ILE A 138 -10.32 -3.83 12.16
N HIS A 139 -9.63 -4.35 13.17
CA HIS A 139 -9.66 -5.75 13.57
C HIS A 139 -9.89 -5.83 15.08
N SER A 140 -10.66 -6.82 15.52
CA SER A 140 -10.64 -7.23 16.93
C SER A 140 -9.25 -7.71 17.34
N GLN A 141 -8.98 -7.72 18.65
CA GLN A 141 -7.70 -8.21 19.17
C GLN A 141 -7.46 -9.69 18.81
N GLU A 142 -8.52 -10.51 18.80
CA GLU A 142 -8.44 -11.91 18.42
C GLU A 142 -8.07 -12.08 16.94
N GLU A 143 -8.72 -11.33 16.04
CA GLU A 143 -8.40 -11.35 14.61
C GLU A 143 -6.98 -10.87 14.32
N LEU A 144 -6.51 -9.83 15.01
CA LEU A 144 -5.12 -9.37 14.90
C LEU A 144 -4.13 -10.48 15.26
N LEU A 145 -4.37 -11.17 16.38
CA LEU A 145 -3.52 -12.27 16.82
C LEU A 145 -3.55 -13.45 15.86
N ASP A 146 -4.70 -13.72 15.23
CA ASP A 146 -4.82 -14.78 14.23
C ASP A 146 -4.07 -14.46 12.93
N ILE A 147 -4.16 -13.21 12.45
CA ILE A 147 -3.41 -12.74 11.26
C ILE A 147 -1.88 -12.87 11.48
N MET A 148 -1.41 -12.69 12.71
CA MET A 148 0.01 -12.74 13.06
C MET A 148 0.59 -14.16 13.20
N ARG A 149 -0.24 -15.21 13.21
CA ARG A 149 0.18 -16.62 13.33
C ARG A 149 0.49 -17.25 11.97
#